data_AF-A0A496B9C2-F1
#
_entry.id   AF-A0A496B9C2-F1
#
_cell.length_a   1.000
_cell.length_b   1.000
_cell.length_c   1.000
_cell.angle_alpha   90.00
_cell.angle_beta   90.00
_cell.angle_gamma   90.00
#
_symmetry.space_group_name_H-M   'P 1'
#
loop_
_entity.id
_entity.type
_entity.pdbx_description
1 polymer ?
#
loop_
_entity_poly.entity_id
_entity_poly.type
_entity_poly.pdbx_seq_one_letter_code
_entity_poly.pdbx_strand_id
1 'polypeptide(L)'
;MRVTIRQFFEPEVTHQYPYEHDYEKKRNVREIPKGYRGQLYNRVEDCIGCKKCEMICPVDCITITATKLPKGEQLWDSMNVVHFKDGREVIGIIEGSEKVKPGEAFTVTNITSRQGPQVVADRFEASNDAARVQTFSTDEVARIVTRNRVVFYLDRFDIDMSLCMYCGLCTEVCPTECLTMMDSLEGIEYSKFDRTELIFPFANQEMYGEEDVEEPAAAG
;
A
#
# COMPACT_ATOMS: atom_id res chain seq x y z
N MET A 1 -30.31 -47.06 7.41
CA MET A 1 -30.15 -46.00 6.38
C MET A 1 -30.97 -44.72 6.65
N ARG A 2 -31.44 -44.47 7.88
CA ARG A 2 -32.29 -43.31 8.21
C ARG A 2 -31.57 -41.95 8.08
N VAL A 3 -30.28 -41.90 8.40
CA VAL A 3 -29.47 -40.67 8.34
C VAL A 3 -29.16 -40.29 6.89
N THR A 4 -28.78 -41.26 6.06
CA THR A 4 -28.46 -41.04 4.64
C THR A 4 -29.68 -40.56 3.84
N ILE A 5 -30.85 -41.14 4.07
CA ILE A 5 -32.10 -40.70 3.42
C ILE A 5 -32.48 -39.29 3.84
N ARG A 6 -32.26 -38.92 5.12
CA ARG A 6 -32.51 -37.55 5.60
C ARG A 6 -31.63 -36.54 4.88
N GLN A 7 -30.33 -36.81 4.76
CA GLN A 7 -29.38 -35.91 4.09
C GLN A 7 -29.67 -35.77 2.59
N PHE A 8 -30.16 -36.82 1.94
CA PHE A 8 -30.48 -36.80 0.50
C PHE A 8 -31.60 -35.82 0.13
N PHE A 9 -32.53 -35.53 1.06
CA PHE A 9 -33.61 -34.57 0.86
C PHE A 9 -33.29 -33.17 1.45
N GLU A 10 -32.10 -32.97 2.00
CA GLU A 10 -31.64 -31.67 2.49
C GLU A 10 -31.02 -30.88 1.33
N PRO A 11 -31.18 -29.53 1.27
CA PRO A 11 -30.63 -28.75 0.17
C PRO A 11 -29.09 -28.83 0.12
N GLU A 12 -28.55 -28.78 -1.09
CA GLU A 12 -27.11 -28.83 -1.32
C GLU A 12 -26.41 -27.57 -0.82
N VAL A 13 -25.25 -27.76 -0.20
CA VAL A 13 -24.36 -26.70 0.33
C VAL A 13 -23.25 -26.37 -0.68
N THR A 14 -23.30 -26.95 -1.88
CA THR A 14 -22.32 -26.73 -2.94
C THR A 14 -22.59 -25.42 -3.67
N HIS A 15 -21.54 -24.64 -3.88
CA HIS A 15 -21.57 -23.43 -4.69
C HIS A 15 -20.94 -23.70 -6.06
N GLN A 16 -21.50 -23.12 -7.12
CA GLN A 16 -20.98 -23.29 -8.48
C GLN A 16 -19.81 -22.32 -8.75
N TYR A 17 -18.61 -22.64 -8.25
CA TYR A 17 -17.38 -21.93 -8.62
C TYR A 17 -17.11 -22.04 -10.13
N PRO A 18 -16.69 -20.98 -10.86
CA PRO A 18 -16.36 -19.62 -10.42
C PRO A 18 -17.54 -18.62 -10.52
N TYR A 19 -18.75 -19.07 -10.86
CA TYR A 19 -19.91 -18.19 -11.09
C TYR A 19 -20.68 -17.86 -9.80
N GLU A 20 -20.41 -18.60 -8.74
CA GLU A 20 -20.96 -18.43 -7.41
C GLU A 20 -19.81 -18.47 -6.42
N HIS A 21 -19.32 -17.30 -6.04
CA HIS A 21 -18.41 -17.22 -4.93
C HIS A 21 -19.21 -17.13 -3.62
N ASP A 22 -18.71 -17.78 -2.57
CA ASP A 22 -19.35 -17.88 -1.25
C ASP A 22 -19.69 -16.52 -0.63
N TYR A 23 -19.05 -15.43 -1.09
CA TYR A 23 -19.31 -14.06 -0.63
C TYR A 23 -20.52 -13.37 -1.31
N GLU A 24 -21.09 -13.93 -2.39
CA GLU A 24 -22.08 -13.20 -3.21
C GLU A 24 -23.54 -13.64 -3.06
N LYS A 25 -23.88 -14.89 -2.69
CA LYS A 25 -25.16 -15.43 -3.20
C LYS A 25 -26.39 -15.62 -2.32
N LYS A 26 -26.41 -15.66 -0.98
CA LYS A 26 -27.69 -15.68 -0.20
C LYS A 26 -27.50 -15.58 1.31
N ARG A 27 -28.13 -14.57 1.94
CA ARG A 27 -28.37 -14.41 3.40
C ARG A 27 -27.15 -14.16 4.30
N ASN A 28 -26.58 -12.95 4.17
CA ASN A 28 -25.35 -12.44 4.77
C ASN A 28 -24.20 -12.53 3.78
N VAL A 29 -24.01 -11.45 3.02
CA VAL A 29 -22.77 -11.17 2.30
C VAL A 29 -21.67 -11.27 3.35
N ARG A 30 -20.95 -12.39 3.39
CA ARG A 30 -19.71 -12.42 4.15
C ARG A 30 -18.65 -12.01 3.15
N GLU A 31 -18.59 -10.69 2.96
CA GLU A 31 -17.38 -10.01 2.47
C GLU A 31 -16.17 -10.70 3.09
N ILE A 32 -15.08 -10.79 2.34
CA ILE A 32 -13.83 -11.39 2.80
C ILE A 32 -13.59 -10.90 4.25
N PRO A 33 -13.49 -11.83 5.23
CA PRO A 33 -13.50 -11.43 6.63
C PRO A 33 -12.42 -10.38 6.89
N LYS A 34 -12.77 -9.31 7.60
CA LYS A 34 -11.79 -8.29 7.98
C LYS A 34 -10.59 -8.96 8.67
N GLY A 35 -9.39 -8.71 8.14
CA GLY A 35 -8.16 -9.37 8.60
C GLY A 35 -7.86 -10.70 7.92
N TYR A 36 -8.54 -11.04 6.81
CA TYR A 36 -8.10 -12.08 5.90
C TYR A 36 -6.68 -11.77 5.43
N ARG A 37 -5.89 -12.84 5.28
CA ARG A 37 -4.48 -12.77 4.93
C ARG A 37 -4.27 -13.40 3.56
N GLY A 38 -4.48 -12.60 2.53
CA GLY A 38 -4.28 -12.99 1.13
C GLY A 38 -2.89 -12.66 0.61
N GLN A 39 -2.81 -12.34 -0.68
CA GLN A 39 -1.58 -11.91 -1.34
C GLN A 39 -0.97 -10.68 -0.64
N LEU A 40 0.35 -10.68 -0.48
CA LEU A 40 1.06 -9.49 -0.04
C LEU A 40 1.13 -8.46 -1.16
N TYR A 41 0.83 -7.22 -0.83
CA TYR A 41 0.96 -6.08 -1.74
C TYR A 41 1.79 -4.98 -1.10
N ASN A 42 2.74 -4.43 -1.85
CA ASN A 42 3.56 -3.33 -1.38
C ASN A 42 3.27 -2.06 -2.18
N ARG A 43 2.90 -1.00 -1.48
CA ARG A 43 2.84 0.36 -2.03
C ARG A 43 4.23 0.98 -1.95
N VAL A 44 4.97 0.87 -3.05
CA VAL A 44 6.40 1.20 -3.10
C VAL A 44 6.67 2.68 -2.84
N GLU A 45 5.72 3.56 -3.19
CA GLU A 45 5.75 5.00 -2.91
C GLU A 45 5.96 5.33 -1.43
N ASP A 46 5.38 4.51 -0.53
CA ASP A 46 5.45 4.72 0.92
C ASP A 46 6.57 3.91 1.59
N CYS A 47 7.33 3.14 0.80
CA CYS A 47 8.40 2.31 1.32
C CYS A 47 9.66 3.14 1.59
N ILE A 48 10.11 3.15 2.85
CA ILE A 48 11.33 3.87 3.27
C ILE A 48 12.60 3.00 3.27
N GLY A 49 12.52 1.76 2.76
CA GLY A 49 13.67 0.85 2.70
C GLY A 49 14.23 0.43 4.06
N CYS A 50 13.43 0.42 5.13
CA CYS A 50 13.91 0.15 6.50
C CYS A 50 14.28 -1.32 6.80
N LYS A 51 13.96 -2.25 5.90
CA LYS A 51 14.22 -3.71 6.00
C LYS A 51 13.64 -4.43 7.22
N LYS A 52 12.70 -3.82 7.94
CA LYS A 52 12.07 -4.47 9.10
C LYS A 52 11.21 -5.68 8.72
N CYS A 53 10.51 -5.60 7.59
CA CYS A 53 9.68 -6.68 7.06
C CYS A 53 10.49 -7.90 6.61
N GLU A 54 11.66 -7.68 6.00
CA GLU A 54 12.64 -8.73 5.68
C GLU A 54 13.14 -9.41 6.97
N MET A 55 13.58 -8.63 7.96
CA MET A 55 14.13 -9.19 9.21
C MET A 55 13.11 -9.91 10.10
N ILE A 56 11.83 -9.54 10.09
CA ILE A 56 10.80 -10.20 10.91
C ILE A 56 10.26 -11.47 10.24
N CYS A 57 10.51 -11.65 8.94
CA CYS A 57 9.91 -12.73 8.18
C CYS A 57 10.41 -14.08 8.70
N PRO A 58 9.54 -15.00 9.14
CA PRO A 58 9.97 -16.29 9.69
C PRO A 58 10.53 -17.27 8.65
N VAL A 59 10.30 -16.98 7.36
CA VAL A 59 10.68 -17.83 6.22
C VAL A 59 11.55 -17.10 5.20
N ASP A 60 12.00 -15.88 5.51
CA ASP A 60 12.85 -15.05 4.64
C ASP A 60 12.31 -14.89 3.21
N CYS A 61 10.99 -14.78 3.04
CA CYS A 61 10.35 -14.69 1.72
C CYS A 61 10.38 -13.27 1.09
N ILE A 62 10.86 -12.26 1.81
CA ILE A 62 10.93 -10.88 1.33
C ILE A 62 12.40 -10.52 1.16
N THR A 63 12.79 -10.05 -0.02
CA THR A 63 14.18 -9.61 -0.30
C THR A 63 14.20 -8.13 -0.63
N ILE A 64 14.99 -7.34 0.12
CA ILE A 64 15.06 -5.88 -0.05
C ILE A 64 16.49 -5.41 -0.27
N THR A 65 16.72 -4.73 -1.40
CA THR A 65 17.96 -4.00 -1.69
C THR A 65 17.64 -2.52 -1.83
N ALA A 66 18.31 -1.70 -1.02
CA ALA A 66 18.13 -0.26 -1.03
C ALA A 66 19.50 0.43 -1.04
N THR A 67 19.72 1.30 -2.02
CA THR A 67 20.96 2.07 -2.17
C THR A 67 20.75 3.49 -1.68
N LYS A 68 21.73 4.03 -0.94
CA LYS A 68 21.66 5.39 -0.45
C LYS A 68 21.96 6.38 -1.59
N LEU A 69 21.09 7.39 -1.74
CA LEU A 69 21.31 8.51 -2.64
C LEU A 69 22.65 9.22 -2.34
N PRO A 70 23.40 9.65 -3.37
CA PRO A 70 24.54 10.53 -3.18
C PRO A 70 24.09 11.84 -2.50
N LYS A 71 25.03 12.42 -1.76
CA LYS A 71 24.77 13.57 -0.88
C LYS A 71 24.43 14.81 -1.73
N GLY A 72 23.14 15.08 -1.94
CA GLY A 72 22.66 16.27 -2.66
C GLY A 72 21.44 16.02 -3.54
N GLU A 73 21.22 14.77 -3.98
CA GLU A 73 20.03 14.39 -4.75
C GLU A 73 18.87 14.02 -3.82
N GLN A 74 17.66 14.43 -4.20
CA GLN A 74 16.41 14.18 -3.48
C GLN A 74 15.44 13.53 -4.46
N LEU A 75 14.76 12.49 -3.98
CA LEU A 75 13.92 11.64 -4.83
C LEU A 75 12.45 12.08 -4.82
N TRP A 76 11.99 12.64 -3.70
CA TRP A 76 10.68 13.25 -3.58
C TRP A 76 10.76 14.45 -2.65
N ASP A 77 10.00 15.49 -2.99
CA ASP A 77 9.79 16.64 -2.11
C ASP A 77 9.02 16.16 -0.87
N SER A 78 9.57 16.39 0.32
CA SER A 78 9.05 15.77 1.55
C SER A 78 7.57 16.04 1.77
N MET A 79 6.76 14.97 1.87
CA MET A 79 5.35 15.04 2.29
C MET A 79 5.27 15.58 3.72
N ASN A 80 4.81 16.82 3.84
CA ASN A 80 4.71 17.58 5.07
C ASN A 80 3.34 17.38 5.70
N VAL A 81 3.27 17.42 7.04
CA VAL A 81 2.01 17.44 7.77
C VAL A 81 1.75 18.86 8.25
N VAL A 82 0.69 19.47 7.76
CA VAL A 82 0.23 20.81 8.13
C VAL A 82 -0.87 20.65 9.17
N HIS A 83 -0.61 21.10 10.39
CA HIS A 83 -1.62 21.17 11.45
C HIS A 83 -2.25 22.55 11.45
N PHE A 84 -3.56 22.62 11.27
CA PHE A 84 -4.32 23.86 11.34
C PHE A 84 -4.75 24.17 12.77
N LYS A 85 -4.99 25.45 13.07
CA LYS A 85 -5.53 25.89 14.38
C LYS A 85 -6.91 25.30 14.67
N ASP A 86 -7.65 24.92 13.62
CA ASP A 86 -8.97 24.29 13.71
C ASP A 86 -8.92 22.79 14.05
N GLY A 87 -7.73 22.22 14.27
CA GLY A 87 -7.55 20.79 14.54
C GLY A 87 -7.62 19.88 13.30
N ARG A 88 -7.65 20.45 12.09
CA ARG A 88 -7.53 19.72 10.81
C ARG A 88 -6.07 19.39 10.53
N GLU A 89 -5.81 18.22 9.96
CA GLU A 89 -4.49 17.80 9.50
C GLU A 89 -4.53 17.53 8.00
N VAL A 90 -3.62 18.19 7.28
CA VAL A 90 -3.41 18.00 5.84
C VAL A 90 -2.02 17.45 5.62
N ILE A 91 -1.93 16.37 4.86
CA ILE A 91 -0.68 15.71 4.50
C ILE A 91 -0.47 15.96 3.01
N GLY A 92 0.67 16.54 2.63
CA GLY A 92 1.00 16.76 1.23
C GLY A 92 2.36 17.45 1.04
N ILE A 93 2.79 17.55 -0.21
CA ILE A 93 4.06 18.15 -0.62
C ILE A 93 3.89 19.67 -0.66
N ILE A 94 4.73 20.41 0.06
CA ILE A 94 4.72 21.88 -0.02
C ILE A 94 5.65 22.30 -1.15
N GLU A 95 5.13 22.93 -2.19
CA GLU A 95 5.98 23.51 -3.23
C GLU A 95 6.67 24.77 -2.68
N GLY A 96 8.00 24.81 -2.77
CA GLY A 96 8.79 25.92 -2.26
C GLY A 96 9.72 25.50 -1.12
N SER A 97 11.02 25.66 -1.36
CA SER A 97 12.10 25.21 -0.50
C SER A 97 12.02 25.72 0.95
N GLU A 98 11.98 24.74 1.87
CA GLU A 98 12.49 24.72 3.25
C GLU A 98 11.86 25.59 4.35
N LYS A 99 11.21 26.74 4.12
CA LYS A 99 10.51 27.47 5.22
C LYS A 99 9.35 28.32 4.71
N VAL A 100 8.11 27.91 5.02
CA VAL A 100 6.93 28.77 4.85
C VAL A 100 7.11 30.02 5.73
N LYS A 101 7.12 31.21 5.11
CA LYS A 101 7.26 32.48 5.82
C LYS A 101 5.90 32.92 6.38
N PRO A 102 5.85 33.52 7.59
CA PRO A 102 4.62 34.09 8.12
C PRO A 102 4.02 35.13 7.17
N GLY A 103 2.75 34.96 6.80
CA GLY A 103 2.02 35.87 5.91
C GLY A 103 2.08 35.54 4.41
N GLU A 104 2.74 34.45 3.99
CA GLU A 104 2.76 34.01 2.59
C GLU A 104 1.76 32.87 2.36
N ALA A 105 1.17 32.80 1.16
CA ALA A 105 0.35 31.66 0.76
C ALA A 105 1.27 30.55 0.23
N PHE A 106 1.00 29.29 0.59
CA PHE A 106 1.79 28.14 0.12
C PHE A 106 0.87 27.09 -0.51
N THR A 107 1.37 26.41 -1.54
CA THR A 107 0.64 25.35 -2.25
C THR A 107 1.03 23.98 -1.68
N VAL A 108 0.02 23.16 -1.40
CA VAL A 108 0.19 21.76 -1.00
C VAL A 108 -0.33 20.88 -2.12
N THR A 109 0.52 19.99 -2.63
CA THR A 109 0.18 19.00 -3.66
C THR A 109 0.05 17.59 -3.03
N ASN A 110 -0.76 16.71 -3.61
CA ASN A 110 -1.02 15.33 -3.14
C ASN A 110 -1.67 15.24 -1.75
N ILE A 111 -2.81 15.89 -1.58
CA ILE A 111 -3.47 16.06 -0.28
C ILE A 111 -4.23 14.81 0.18
N THR A 112 -3.82 14.24 1.32
CA THR A 112 -4.68 13.37 2.15
C THR A 112 -5.06 14.10 3.43
N SER A 113 -6.34 14.04 3.83
CA SER A 113 -6.82 14.70 5.06
C SER A 113 -7.19 13.64 6.11
N ARG A 114 -6.68 13.81 7.33
CA ARG A 114 -7.06 12.99 8.49
C ARG A 114 -8.00 13.78 9.39
N GLN A 115 -9.14 13.19 9.73
CA GLN A 115 -10.01 13.63 10.83
C GLN A 115 -9.93 12.58 11.95
N GLY A 116 -9.10 12.85 12.96
CA GLY A 116 -8.95 11.98 14.13
C GLY A 116 -8.02 10.77 13.93
N PRO A 117 -7.98 9.84 14.91
CA PRO A 117 -6.85 8.90 15.05
C PRO A 117 -6.68 7.81 13.98
N GLN A 118 -7.67 7.53 13.12
CA GLN A 118 -7.61 6.37 12.20
C GLN A 118 -8.44 6.53 10.90
N VAL A 119 -8.95 7.72 10.56
CA VAL A 119 -9.75 7.90 9.32
C VAL A 119 -8.96 8.71 8.31
N VAL A 120 -8.34 8.02 7.35
CA VAL A 120 -7.84 8.63 6.11
C VAL A 120 -9.04 8.70 5.17
N ALA A 121 -9.62 9.89 5.03
CA ALA A 121 -10.63 10.11 4.01
C ALA A 121 -9.89 10.55 2.75
N ASP A 122 -9.73 9.63 1.80
CA ASP A 122 -9.45 9.99 0.40
C ASP A 122 -10.70 10.70 -0.11
N ARG A 123 -10.72 12.03 0.06
CA ARG A 123 -11.80 12.84 -0.46
C ARG A 123 -11.56 13.00 -1.95
N PHE A 124 -12.35 12.22 -2.70
CA PHE A 124 -12.73 12.36 -4.11
C PHE A 124 -12.08 11.42 -5.12
N GLU A 125 -12.99 10.82 -5.89
CA GLU A 125 -12.84 9.85 -6.96
C GLU A 125 -11.88 10.32 -8.06
N ALA A 126 -11.24 9.35 -8.71
CA ALA A 126 -10.43 9.52 -9.90
C ALA A 126 -11.13 10.41 -10.95
N SER A 127 -10.65 11.65 -11.11
CA SER A 127 -10.57 12.32 -12.41
C SER A 127 -9.81 13.66 -12.28
N ASN A 128 -8.74 13.76 -13.06
CA ASN A 128 -7.97 14.95 -13.44
C ASN A 128 -7.02 15.56 -12.39
N ASP A 129 -5.77 15.65 -12.81
CA ASP A 129 -4.55 16.07 -12.09
C ASP A 129 -4.59 17.47 -11.43
N ALA A 130 -5.67 18.24 -11.60
CA ALA A 130 -5.84 19.56 -10.95
C ALA A 130 -6.44 19.48 -9.54
N ALA A 131 -7.03 18.35 -9.13
CA ALA A 131 -7.72 18.22 -7.84
C ALA A 131 -6.77 18.00 -6.63
N ARG A 132 -5.48 17.72 -6.87
CA ARG A 132 -4.50 17.38 -5.83
C ARG A 132 -3.75 18.60 -5.27
N VAL A 133 -4.06 19.83 -5.71
CA VAL A 133 -3.38 21.07 -5.29
C VAL A 133 -4.33 21.97 -4.50
N GLN A 134 -3.99 22.31 -3.25
CA GLN A 134 -4.71 23.34 -2.49
C GLN A 134 -3.75 24.40 -1.97
N THR A 135 -4.17 25.66 -2.08
CA THR A 135 -3.43 26.81 -1.57
C THR A 135 -3.94 27.17 -0.19
N PHE A 136 -3.05 27.28 0.79
CA PHE A 136 -3.38 27.67 2.16
C PHE A 136 -2.66 28.94 2.58
N SER A 137 -3.27 29.68 3.51
CA SER A 137 -2.66 30.85 4.14
C SER A 137 -1.86 30.44 5.38
N THR A 138 -0.74 31.11 5.64
CA THR A 138 0.10 30.80 6.83
C THR A 138 -0.59 31.15 8.15
N ASP A 139 -1.58 32.06 8.15
CA ASP A 139 -2.25 32.53 9.37
C ASP A 139 -3.15 31.46 10.02
N GLU A 140 -3.61 30.49 9.23
CA GLU A 140 -4.46 29.38 9.65
C GLU A 140 -3.67 28.18 10.21
N VAL A 141 -2.35 28.17 9.99
CA VAL A 141 -1.46 27.06 10.36
C VAL A 141 -0.97 27.21 11.79
N ALA A 142 -1.09 26.14 12.57
CA ALA A 142 -0.55 26.06 13.93
C ALA A 142 0.93 25.61 13.91
N ARG A 143 1.26 24.58 13.12
CA ARG A 143 2.63 24.08 12.94
C ARG A 143 2.73 23.22 11.69
N ILE A 144 3.92 23.19 11.10
CA ILE A 144 4.26 22.30 9.97
C ILE A 144 5.29 21.29 10.49
N VAL A 145 4.96 20.01 10.36
CA VAL A 145 5.90 18.92 10.61
C VAL A 145 6.45 18.47 9.27
N THR A 146 7.69 18.85 9.00
CA THR A 146 8.45 18.32 7.86
C THR A 146 8.82 16.86 8.16
N ARG A 147 8.36 15.92 7.32
CA ARG A 147 8.84 14.54 7.41
C ARG A 147 10.28 14.48 6.91
N ASN A 148 11.07 13.58 7.49
CA ASN A 148 12.45 13.37 7.08
C ASN A 148 12.51 12.94 5.60
N ARG A 149 13.49 13.50 4.90
CA ARG A 149 13.89 13.15 3.53
C ARG A 149 14.07 11.64 3.41
N VAL A 150 13.50 11.01 2.38
CA VAL A 150 13.97 9.68 1.97
C VAL A 150 15.19 9.86 1.09
N VAL A 151 16.23 9.14 1.48
CA VAL A 151 17.59 9.24 0.93
C VAL A 151 17.97 7.89 0.31
N PHE A 152 16.99 7.12 -0.19
CA PHE A 152 17.23 5.76 -0.67
C PHE A 152 16.50 5.48 -1.99
N TYR A 153 17.22 4.87 -2.93
CA TYR A 153 16.69 4.13 -4.07
C TYR A 153 16.32 2.72 -3.62
N LEU A 154 15.17 2.23 -4.05
CA LEU A 154 14.75 0.86 -3.81
C LEU A 154 15.09 0.02 -5.05
N ASP A 155 16.28 -0.57 -5.07
CA ASP A 155 16.77 -1.34 -6.22
C ASP A 155 16.02 -2.65 -6.39
N ARG A 156 15.63 -3.28 -5.27
CA ARG A 156 14.95 -4.57 -5.28
C ARG A 156 13.98 -4.68 -4.12
N PHE A 157 12.76 -5.09 -4.42
CA PHE A 157 11.75 -5.44 -3.43
C PHE A 157 10.93 -6.58 -4.02
N ASP A 158 11.33 -7.81 -3.70
CA ASP A 158 10.67 -9.01 -4.20
C ASP A 158 10.02 -9.75 -3.04
N ILE A 159 8.82 -10.26 -3.28
CA ILE A 159 8.10 -11.13 -2.35
C ILE A 159 7.88 -12.48 -3.03
N ASP A 160 8.47 -13.53 -2.46
CA ASP A 160 8.23 -14.91 -2.88
C ASP A 160 6.99 -15.46 -2.15
N MET A 161 5.86 -15.48 -2.85
CA MET A 161 4.61 -16.01 -2.30
C MET A 161 4.58 -17.55 -2.28
N SER A 162 5.52 -18.22 -2.96
CA SER A 162 5.70 -19.67 -2.84
C SER A 162 6.32 -20.08 -1.50
N LEU A 163 7.01 -19.16 -0.83
CA LEU A 163 7.58 -19.37 0.51
C LEU A 163 6.73 -18.78 1.64
N CYS A 164 5.97 -17.72 1.36
CA CYS A 164 5.15 -17.03 2.35
C CYS A 164 4.20 -17.98 3.10
N MET A 165 4.16 -17.87 4.44
CA MET A 165 3.23 -18.62 5.29
C MET A 165 2.02 -17.79 5.76
N TYR A 166 1.79 -16.62 5.16
CA TYR A 166 0.61 -15.75 5.39
C TYR A 166 0.42 -15.35 6.86
N CYS A 167 1.52 -15.20 7.62
CA CYS A 167 1.46 -14.86 9.04
C CYS A 167 1.07 -13.39 9.31
N GLY A 168 1.35 -12.47 8.38
CA GLY A 168 1.09 -11.04 8.51
C GLY A 168 2.08 -10.27 9.40
N LEU A 169 3.17 -10.87 9.88
CA LEU A 169 4.13 -10.18 10.76
C LEU A 169 4.81 -8.98 10.07
N CYS A 170 5.00 -9.07 8.75
CA CYS A 170 5.60 -8.04 7.94
C CYS A 170 4.73 -6.78 7.80
N THR A 171 3.40 -6.91 7.84
CA THR A 171 2.48 -5.76 7.79
C THR A 171 2.43 -5.04 9.13
N GLU A 172 2.46 -5.79 10.24
CA GLU A 172 2.42 -5.22 11.59
C GLU A 172 3.72 -4.49 11.97
N VAL A 173 4.87 -4.95 11.49
CA VAL A 173 6.17 -4.32 11.82
C VAL A 173 6.45 -3.07 10.97
N CYS A 174 5.70 -2.88 9.87
CA CYS A 174 5.97 -1.84 8.91
C CYS A 174 5.65 -0.45 9.49
N PRO A 175 6.64 0.45 9.67
CA PRO A 175 6.42 1.74 10.30
C PRO A 175 5.64 2.72 9.42
N THR A 176 5.57 2.47 8.11
CA THR A 176 4.82 3.29 7.15
C THR A 176 3.53 2.63 6.69
N GLU A 177 3.23 1.40 7.15
CA GLU A 177 2.07 0.63 6.71
C GLU A 177 1.99 0.44 5.18
N CYS A 178 3.15 0.48 4.49
CA CYS A 178 3.21 0.36 3.03
C CYS A 178 2.93 -1.06 2.51
N LEU A 179 3.07 -2.06 3.38
CA LEU A 179 2.86 -3.47 3.06
C LEU A 179 1.52 -3.91 3.65
N THR A 180 0.65 -4.44 2.80
CA THR A 180 -0.69 -4.90 3.19
C THR A 180 -0.93 -6.33 2.73
N MET A 181 -1.81 -7.03 3.44
CA MET A 181 -2.40 -8.28 2.96
C MET A 181 -3.67 -7.90 2.21
N MET A 182 -3.77 -8.27 0.94
CA MET A 182 -4.99 -8.04 0.17
C MET A 182 -6.14 -8.87 0.76
N ASP A 183 -7.25 -8.20 1.01
CA ASP A 183 -8.54 -8.77 1.39
C ASP A 183 -9.55 -8.70 0.23
N SER A 184 -9.06 -8.58 -1.00
CA SER A 184 -9.84 -8.60 -2.25
C SER A 184 -9.82 -9.98 -2.91
N LEU A 185 -10.72 -10.20 -3.88
CA LEU A 185 -10.75 -11.43 -4.67
C LEU A 185 -9.42 -11.69 -5.41
N GLU A 186 -8.81 -10.62 -5.94
CA GLU A 186 -7.49 -10.68 -6.59
C GLU A 186 -6.41 -11.18 -5.63
N GLY A 187 -6.51 -10.80 -4.35
CA GLY A 187 -5.62 -11.29 -3.29
C GLY A 187 -5.86 -12.74 -2.86
N ILE A 188 -6.97 -13.35 -3.26
CA ILE A 188 -7.30 -14.76 -3.02
C ILE A 188 -6.89 -15.62 -4.22
N GLU A 189 -7.13 -15.10 -5.42
CA GLU A 189 -7.01 -15.83 -6.69
C GLU A 189 -5.83 -15.31 -7.52
N TYR A 190 -4.61 -15.57 -7.04
CA TYR A 190 -3.37 -15.19 -7.73
C TYR A 190 -2.55 -16.42 -8.16
N SER A 191 -3.17 -17.58 -8.27
CA SER A 191 -2.49 -18.82 -8.71
C SER A 191 -1.83 -18.64 -10.07
N LYS A 192 -0.61 -19.15 -10.20
CA LYS A 192 0.19 -19.16 -11.43
C LYS A 192 0.49 -20.58 -11.87
N PHE A 193 0.81 -20.77 -13.15
CA PHE A 193 1.16 -22.08 -13.69
C PHE A 193 2.58 -22.50 -13.30
N ASP A 194 3.50 -21.54 -13.28
CA ASP A 194 4.89 -21.74 -12.92
C ASP A 194 5.23 -21.13 -11.57
N ARG A 195 6.13 -21.79 -10.83
CA ARG A 195 6.55 -21.33 -9.50
C ARG A 195 7.30 -20.00 -9.56
N THR A 196 8.04 -19.77 -10.63
CA THR A 196 8.81 -18.52 -10.84
C THR A 196 7.90 -17.31 -10.91
N GLU A 197 6.67 -17.46 -11.39
CA GLU A 197 5.67 -16.39 -11.46
C GLU A 197 5.03 -16.04 -10.10
N LEU A 198 5.30 -16.81 -9.04
CA LEU A 198 4.88 -16.50 -7.66
C LEU A 198 5.87 -15.59 -6.93
N ILE A 199 6.94 -15.17 -7.60
CA ILE A 199 7.85 -14.14 -7.13
C ILE A 199 7.32 -12.82 -7.67
N PHE A 200 6.79 -11.99 -6.77
CA PHE A 200 6.21 -10.70 -7.14
C PHE A 200 7.26 -9.60 -6.93
N PRO A 201 7.76 -8.99 -8.02
CA PRO A 201 8.60 -7.80 -7.94
C PRO A 201 7.72 -6.57 -7.71
N PHE A 202 8.13 -5.72 -6.80
CA PHE A 202 7.48 -4.42 -6.53
C PHE A 202 8.41 -3.24 -6.76
N ALA A 203 9.73 -3.47 -6.87
CA ALA A 203 10.64 -2.39 -7.21
C ALA A 203 10.41 -1.94 -8.66
N ASN A 204 9.75 -0.80 -8.83
CA ASN A 204 9.58 -0.16 -10.14
C ASN A 204 10.73 0.82 -10.35
N GLN A 205 11.72 0.43 -11.15
CA GLN A 205 12.81 1.33 -11.55
C GLN A 205 12.31 2.53 -12.38
N GLU A 206 11.19 2.37 -13.10
CA GLU A 206 10.52 3.44 -13.86
C GLU A 206 10.15 4.66 -12.99
N MET A 207 9.89 4.46 -11.68
CA MET A 207 9.60 5.54 -10.72
C MET A 207 10.80 6.50 -10.53
N TYR A 208 12.01 6.09 -10.94
CA TYR A 208 13.26 6.81 -10.76
C TYR A 208 13.80 7.43 -12.07
N GLY A 209 13.05 7.36 -13.16
CA GLY A 209 13.37 8.06 -14.41
C GLY A 209 14.34 7.34 -15.36
N GLU A 210 14.55 6.04 -15.21
CA GLU A 210 15.23 5.23 -16.24
C GLU A 210 14.19 4.42 -17.01
N GLU A 211 13.91 4.85 -18.26
CA GLU A 211 12.90 4.27 -19.17
C GLU A 211 13.27 2.89 -19.74
N ASP A 212 14.38 2.28 -19.35
CA ASP A 212 14.83 1.01 -19.92
C ASP A 212 15.41 0.09 -18.84
N VAL A 213 14.56 -0.67 -18.14
CA VAL A 213 15.02 -1.92 -17.52
C VAL A 213 14.17 -3.04 -18.08
N GLU A 214 14.78 -3.80 -18.99
CA GLU A 214 14.24 -5.03 -19.55
C GLU A 214 13.66 -5.90 -18.43
N GLU A 215 12.39 -6.25 -18.59
CA GLU A 215 11.67 -7.29 -17.86
C GLU A 215 12.66 -8.43 -17.51
N PRO A 216 12.81 -8.84 -16.23
CA PRO A 216 13.72 -9.92 -15.91
C PRO A 216 13.24 -11.16 -16.66
N ALA A 217 14.01 -11.54 -17.69
CA ALA A 217 13.71 -12.65 -18.57
C ALA A 217 13.26 -13.84 -17.73
N ALA A 218 12.04 -14.30 -17.99
CA ALA A 218 11.49 -15.53 -17.42
C ALA A 218 12.59 -16.60 -17.48
N ALA A 219 13.13 -16.94 -16.31
CA ALA A 219 14.19 -17.94 -16.20
C ALA A 219 13.60 -19.28 -16.66
N GLY A 220 14.14 -19.80 -17.76
CA GLY A 220 13.76 -21.08 -18.37
C GLY A 220 14.25 -22.31 -17.63
#